data_AF-X1A2M9-F1
#
_entry.id   AF-X1A2M9-F1
#
_cell.length_a   1.000
_cell.length_b   1.000
_cell.length_c   1.000
_cell.angle_alpha   90.00
_cell.angle_beta   90.00
_cell.angle_gamma   90.00
#
_symmetry.space_group_name_H-M   'P 1'
#
loop_
_entity.id
_entity.type
_entity.pdbx_description
1 polymer ?
#
loop_
_entity_poly.entity_id
_entity_poly.type
_entity_poly.pdbx_seq_one_letter_code
_entity_poly.pdbx_strand_id
1 'polypeptide(L)'
;MLNFFPLCFHGRGFVDEDKEKVKEIADLCSLTTLQFHGEESPAYCQGFRQKIIKSFRVRNENVLKKAARYKVDAYLLDTYLRGRPGGTGKTFNWEIAGKVKGLGVPLILSGGLNPDNVARAISEVRPYAVDVGSGVESKEGKKDYGKLERLVKMVRKVG
;
A
#
# COMPACT_ATOMS: atom_id res chain seq x y z
N MET A 1 -10.91 -8.70 11.66
CA MET A 1 -10.43 -9.51 10.53
C MET A 1 -9.77 -8.60 9.50
N LEU A 2 -8.44 -8.57 9.48
CA LEU A 2 -7.65 -7.88 8.44
C LEU A 2 -7.86 -8.59 7.10
N ASN A 3 -8.19 -7.83 6.06
CA ASN A 3 -8.29 -8.39 4.72
C ASN A 3 -6.89 -8.49 4.12
N PHE A 4 -6.49 -9.71 3.77
CA PHE A 4 -5.31 -9.93 2.93
C PHE A 4 -5.73 -9.64 1.49
N PHE A 5 -5.22 -8.57 0.91
CA PHE A 5 -5.43 -8.30 -0.51
C PHE A 5 -4.31 -9.00 -1.30
N PRO A 6 -4.59 -10.13 -1.97
CA PRO A 6 -3.67 -10.63 -2.99
C PRO A 6 -3.71 -9.64 -4.15
N LEU A 7 -2.88 -8.60 -4.09
CA LEU A 7 -2.58 -7.79 -5.26
C LEU A 7 -1.68 -8.63 -6.17
N CYS A 8 -2.30 -9.53 -6.94
CA CYS A 8 -1.65 -10.16 -8.09
C CYS A 8 -1.52 -9.11 -9.20
N PHE A 9 -0.48 -8.28 -9.09
CA PHE A 9 0.24 -7.81 -10.26
C PHE A 9 1.71 -8.07 -10.06
N HIS A 10 2.35 -8.58 -11.10
CA HIS A 10 3.81 -8.66 -11.21
C HIS A 10 4.50 -7.27 -11.31
N GLY A 11 3.78 -6.18 -10.98
CA GLY A 11 4.24 -4.80 -11.05
C GLY A 11 3.53 -3.97 -9.99
N ARG A 12 4.29 -3.08 -9.32
CA ARG A 12 3.90 -2.29 -8.15
C ARG A 12 2.87 -1.18 -8.47
N GLY A 13 1.77 -1.48 -9.15
CA GLY A 13 0.78 -0.52 -9.64
C GLY A 13 1.25 0.31 -10.84
N PHE A 14 0.37 1.18 -11.33
CA PHE A 14 0.67 2.15 -12.37
C PHE A 14 1.37 3.38 -11.78
N VAL A 15 2.25 4.01 -12.56
CA VAL A 15 3.00 5.21 -12.18
C VAL A 15 2.91 6.21 -13.31
N ASP A 16 2.07 7.24 -13.13
CA ASP A 16 1.91 8.37 -14.07
C ASP A 16 1.66 7.90 -15.53
N GLU A 17 1.00 6.76 -15.67
CA GLU A 17 0.71 6.14 -16.97
C GLU A 17 -0.46 6.84 -17.66
N ASP A 18 -0.43 6.82 -18.98
CA ASP A 18 -1.51 7.37 -19.80
C ASP A 18 -2.85 6.68 -19.50
N LYS A 19 -3.93 7.48 -19.46
CA LYS A 19 -5.24 7.01 -18.97
C LYS A 19 -5.85 5.97 -19.90
N GLU A 20 -5.72 6.15 -21.20
CA GLU A 20 -6.21 5.25 -22.23
C GLU A 20 -5.48 3.91 -22.12
N LYS A 21 -4.16 3.94 -21.93
CA LYS A 21 -3.36 2.73 -21.71
C LYS A 21 -3.71 1.99 -20.42
N VAL A 22 -3.97 2.72 -19.32
CA VAL A 22 -4.44 2.07 -18.08
C VAL A 22 -5.79 1.39 -18.29
N LYS A 23 -6.72 2.01 -19.03
CA LYS A 23 -8.01 1.38 -19.36
C LYS A 23 -7.84 0.12 -20.21
N GLU A 24 -7.00 0.19 -21.24
CA GLU A 24 -6.69 -0.95 -22.11
C GLU A 24 -6.16 -2.13 -21.28
N ILE A 25 -5.13 -1.91 -20.46
CA ILE A 25 -4.56 -2.96 -19.60
C ILE A 25 -5.61 -3.47 -18.60
N ALA A 26 -6.42 -2.57 -18.04
CA ALA A 26 -7.46 -2.94 -17.08
C ALA A 26 -8.51 -3.87 -17.72
N ASP A 27 -8.87 -3.64 -18.98
CA ASP A 27 -9.84 -4.45 -19.69
C ASP A 27 -9.21 -5.78 -20.18
N LEU A 28 -8.02 -5.72 -20.79
CA LEU A 28 -7.29 -6.91 -21.25
C LEU A 28 -7.01 -7.91 -20.13
N CYS A 29 -6.60 -7.42 -18.96
CA CYS A 29 -6.30 -8.27 -17.81
C CYS A 29 -7.50 -8.51 -16.89
N SER A 30 -8.68 -7.96 -17.21
CA SER A 30 -9.91 -8.06 -16.39
C SER A 30 -9.70 -7.60 -14.95
N LEU A 31 -9.06 -6.44 -14.78
CA LEU A 31 -8.71 -5.91 -13.48
C LEU A 31 -9.92 -5.35 -12.75
N THR A 32 -10.06 -5.73 -11.49
CA THR A 32 -11.10 -5.21 -10.59
C THR A 32 -10.62 -4.04 -9.74
N THR A 33 -9.30 -3.84 -9.68
CA THR A 33 -8.66 -2.83 -8.82
C THR A 33 -7.43 -2.27 -9.50
N LEU A 34 -7.28 -0.95 -9.47
CA LEU A 34 -6.13 -0.22 -10.00
C LEU A 34 -5.41 0.45 -8.83
N GLN A 35 -4.09 0.32 -8.80
CA GLN A 35 -3.25 0.93 -7.80
C GLN A 35 -2.35 1.99 -8.47
N PHE A 36 -2.40 3.22 -7.96
CA PHE A 36 -1.68 4.37 -8.53
C PHE A 36 -0.61 4.89 -7.57
N HIS A 37 0.65 4.85 -8.00
CA HIS A 37 1.83 5.18 -7.18
C HIS A 37 2.53 6.50 -7.56
N GLY A 38 2.16 7.10 -8.69
CA GLY A 38 2.74 8.35 -9.15
C GLY A 38 2.13 9.59 -8.50
N GLU A 39 2.11 10.66 -9.27
CA GLU A 39 1.52 11.97 -8.96
C GLU A 39 0.16 12.15 -9.67
N GLU A 40 -0.52 11.05 -9.99
CA GLU A 40 -1.83 11.06 -10.65
C GLU A 40 -2.82 11.94 -9.87
N SER A 41 -3.48 12.86 -10.58
CA SER A 41 -4.37 13.83 -9.94
C SER A 41 -5.65 13.18 -9.38
N PRO A 42 -6.36 13.86 -8.45
CA PRO A 42 -7.66 13.39 -8.00
C PRO A 42 -8.66 13.17 -9.15
N ALA A 43 -8.65 14.07 -10.15
CA ALA A 43 -9.52 13.96 -11.32
C ALA A 43 -9.17 12.77 -12.21
N TYR A 44 -7.88 12.46 -12.36
CA TYR A 44 -7.43 11.25 -13.06
C TYR A 44 -8.00 9.99 -12.40
N CYS A 45 -7.91 9.90 -11.07
CA CYS A 45 -8.37 8.74 -10.29
C CYS A 45 -9.89 8.50 -10.38
N GLN A 46 -10.71 9.53 -10.67
CA GLN A 46 -12.17 9.35 -10.86
C GLN A 46 -12.54 8.73 -12.21
N GLY A 47 -11.57 8.57 -13.12
CA GLY A 47 -11.82 8.25 -14.51
C GLY A 47 -11.99 6.77 -14.85
N PHE A 48 -12.10 5.90 -13.84
CA PHE A 48 -12.04 4.45 -13.98
C PHE A 48 -13.25 3.79 -13.30
N ARG A 49 -13.67 2.65 -13.83
CA ARG A 49 -14.77 1.83 -13.28
C ARG A 49 -14.32 0.90 -12.17
N GLN A 50 -13.03 0.61 -12.11
CA GLN A 50 -12.39 -0.26 -11.13
C GLN A 50 -12.27 0.45 -9.78
N LYS A 51 -12.11 -0.34 -8.71
CA LYS A 51 -11.73 0.20 -7.41
C LYS A 51 -10.34 0.83 -7.48
N ILE A 52 -10.15 1.95 -6.81
CA ILE A 52 -8.90 2.70 -6.84
C ILE A 52 -8.18 2.66 -5.49
N ILE A 53 -6.92 2.25 -5.52
CA ILE A 53 -5.98 2.39 -4.40
C ILE A 53 -4.99 3.49 -4.77
N LYS A 54 -5.01 4.62 -4.04
CA LYS A 54 -4.00 5.68 -4.23
C LYS A 54 -2.88 5.53 -3.20
N SER A 55 -1.65 5.36 -3.69
CA SER A 55 -0.48 5.29 -2.83
C SER A 55 0.07 6.69 -2.54
N PHE A 56 0.48 6.92 -1.29
CA PHE A 56 1.17 8.12 -0.84
C PHE A 56 2.46 7.77 -0.13
N ARG A 57 3.55 8.43 -0.52
CA ARG A 57 4.84 8.34 0.16
C ARG A 57 4.84 9.26 1.37
N VAL A 58 4.93 8.69 2.57
CA VAL A 58 4.89 9.48 3.81
C VAL A 58 6.27 10.04 4.12
N ARG A 59 6.39 11.37 4.08
CA ARG A 59 7.58 12.12 4.53
C ARG A 59 7.30 12.96 5.77
N ASN A 60 6.11 13.55 5.84
CA ASN A 60 5.64 14.41 6.92
C ASN A 60 4.11 14.51 6.84
N GLU A 61 3.51 15.32 7.70
CA GLU A 61 2.05 15.49 7.81
C GLU A 61 1.40 16.15 6.57
N ASN A 62 2.16 16.69 5.62
CA ASN A 62 1.57 17.21 4.37
C ASN A 62 0.81 16.14 3.58
N VAL A 63 1.10 14.85 3.83
CA VAL A 63 0.35 13.74 3.26
C VAL A 63 -1.13 13.80 3.61
N LEU A 64 -1.52 14.30 4.80
CA LEU A 64 -2.93 14.44 5.18
C LEU A 64 -3.65 15.41 4.22
N LYS A 65 -3.07 16.60 4.01
CA LYS A 65 -3.61 17.63 3.12
C LYS A 65 -3.71 17.13 1.68
N LYS A 66 -2.74 16.33 1.23
CA LYS A 66 -2.74 15.73 -0.10
C LYS A 66 -3.82 14.64 -0.20
N ALA A 67 -3.84 13.69 0.72
CA ALA A 67 -4.76 12.56 0.73
C ALA A 67 -6.22 13.01 0.81
N ALA A 68 -6.54 14.02 1.63
CA ALA A 68 -7.90 14.55 1.76
C ALA A 68 -8.54 15.06 0.45
N ARG A 69 -7.74 15.30 -0.61
CA ARG A 69 -8.23 15.70 -1.92
C ARG A 69 -8.71 14.53 -2.78
N TYR A 70 -8.38 13.29 -2.41
CA TYR A 70 -8.67 12.09 -3.19
C TYR A 70 -9.90 11.37 -2.65
N LYS A 71 -10.87 11.12 -3.54
CA LYS A 71 -12.03 10.26 -3.27
C LYS A 71 -11.80 8.90 -3.93
N VAL A 72 -11.19 7.96 -3.21
CA VAL A 72 -10.80 6.64 -3.74
C VAL A 72 -11.19 5.54 -2.75
N ASP A 73 -11.17 4.29 -3.18
CA ASP A 73 -11.60 3.14 -2.37
C ASP A 73 -10.63 2.80 -1.24
N ALA A 74 -9.34 3.08 -1.41
CA ALA A 74 -8.36 2.95 -0.34
C ALA A 74 -7.14 3.87 -0.52
N TYR A 75 -6.53 4.23 0.60
CA TYR A 75 -5.20 4.83 0.64
C TYR A 75 -4.17 3.77 0.97
N LEU A 76 -3.06 3.75 0.23
CA LEU A 76 -1.88 3.01 0.62
C LEU A 76 -0.80 3.99 1.11
N LEU A 77 -0.31 3.82 2.33
CA LEU A 77 0.80 4.62 2.83
C LEU A 77 2.09 3.82 2.75
N ASP A 78 3.03 4.30 1.96
CA ASP A 78 4.35 3.70 1.81
C ASP A 78 5.41 4.54 2.54
N THR A 79 6.38 3.85 3.14
CA THR A 79 7.50 4.49 3.85
C THR A 79 8.46 5.11 2.83
N TYR A 80 8.65 6.43 2.87
CA TYR A 80 9.70 7.06 2.06
C TYR A 80 11.09 6.76 2.64
N LEU A 81 11.89 5.95 1.95
CA LEU A 81 13.32 5.80 2.21
C LEU A 81 14.11 6.43 1.05
N ARG A 82 14.87 7.50 1.35
CA ARG A 82 15.73 8.17 0.38
C ARG A 82 16.75 7.15 -0.17
N GLY A 83 16.67 6.84 -1.46
CA GLY A 83 17.68 6.04 -2.18
C GLY A 83 17.51 4.52 -2.19
N ARG A 84 16.47 3.92 -1.58
CA ARG A 84 16.18 2.48 -1.75
C ARG A 84 14.67 2.17 -1.70
N PRO A 85 14.12 1.45 -2.69
CA PRO A 85 12.76 0.93 -2.62
C PRO A 85 12.68 -0.26 -1.64
N GLY A 86 12.16 -0.01 -0.43
CA GLY A 86 11.67 -1.02 0.53
C GLY A 86 12.71 -1.98 1.15
N GLY A 87 12.61 -2.24 2.47
CA GLY A 87 13.26 -3.41 3.09
C GLY A 87 14.31 -3.14 4.19
N THR A 88 14.42 -1.92 4.71
CA THR A 88 15.39 -1.59 5.78
C THR A 88 14.87 -1.80 7.20
N GLY A 89 13.59 -2.17 7.37
CA GLY A 89 12.93 -2.26 8.68
C GLY A 89 12.66 -0.91 9.36
N LYS A 90 13.09 0.22 8.79
CA LYS A 90 12.75 1.56 9.27
C LYS A 90 11.35 1.93 8.77
N THR A 91 10.42 2.07 9.68
CA THR A 91 9.03 2.47 9.44
C THR A 91 8.89 4.00 9.59
N PHE A 92 7.99 4.65 8.85
CA PHE A 92 7.66 6.07 9.11
C PHE A 92 6.90 6.22 10.44
N ASN A 93 6.72 7.46 10.91
CA ASN A 93 5.92 7.73 12.11
C ASN A 93 4.46 7.28 11.89
N TRP A 94 4.10 6.14 12.51
CA TRP A 94 2.77 5.53 12.42
C TRP A 94 1.65 6.41 12.99
N GLU A 95 1.97 7.44 13.79
CA GLU A 95 1.00 8.47 14.20
C GLU A 95 0.38 9.17 12.98
N ILE A 96 1.17 9.43 11.93
CA ILE A 96 0.67 10.02 10.69
C ILE A 96 -0.33 9.09 10.00
N ALA A 97 -0.09 7.76 10.05
CA ALA A 97 -1.01 6.77 9.51
C ALA A 97 -2.35 6.80 10.25
N GLY A 98 -2.32 6.93 11.58
CA GLY A 98 -3.52 7.12 12.40
C GLY A 98 -4.32 8.36 12.00
N LYS A 99 -3.65 9.50 11.76
CA LYS A 99 -4.32 10.72 11.30
C LYS A 99 -4.92 10.59 9.90
N VAL A 100 -4.22 9.93 8.96
CA VAL A 100 -4.75 9.66 7.61
C VAL A 100 -5.96 8.72 7.66
N LYS A 101 -5.94 7.71 8.54
CA LYS A 101 -7.11 6.83 8.78
C LYS A 101 -8.34 7.64 9.22
N GLY A 102 -8.14 8.71 9.98
CA GLY A 102 -9.20 9.63 10.41
C GLY A 102 -9.94 10.32 9.26
N LEU A 103 -9.44 10.27 8.02
CA LEU A 103 -10.13 10.78 6.83
C LEU A 103 -11.31 9.88 6.40
N GLY A 104 -11.52 8.72 7.04
CA GLY A 104 -12.66 7.83 6.79
C GLY A 104 -12.51 6.92 5.56
N VAL A 105 -11.34 6.92 4.92
CA VAL A 105 -11.02 6.04 3.78
C VAL A 105 -10.22 4.82 4.27
N PRO A 106 -10.52 3.60 3.79
CA PRO A 106 -9.75 2.41 4.13
C PRO A 106 -8.25 2.59 3.94
N LEU A 107 -7.48 2.25 4.98
CA LEU A 107 -6.04 2.46 5.02
C LEU A 107 -5.28 1.13 4.87
N ILE A 108 -4.40 1.07 3.88
CA ILE A 108 -3.43 0.00 3.67
C ILE A 108 -2.06 0.51 4.11
N LEU A 109 -1.43 -0.19 5.05
CA LEU A 109 -0.09 0.18 5.52
C LEU A 109 0.97 -0.62 4.76
N SER A 110 1.95 0.07 4.17
CA SER A 110 3.06 -0.52 3.42
C SER A 110 4.39 0.12 3.82
N GLY A 111 5.48 -0.43 3.27
CA GLY A 111 6.83 0.08 3.43
C GLY A 111 7.53 -0.42 4.68
N GLY A 112 8.58 -1.22 4.49
CA GLY A 112 9.45 -1.69 5.59
C GLY A 112 8.80 -2.68 6.56
N LEU A 113 7.58 -3.16 6.28
CA LEU A 113 6.92 -4.19 7.07
C LEU A 113 7.62 -5.55 6.89
N ASN A 114 7.71 -6.31 7.97
CA ASN A 114 8.33 -7.63 8.03
C ASN A 114 7.72 -8.45 9.21
N PRO A 115 8.06 -9.74 9.36
CA PRO A 115 7.51 -10.56 10.44
C PRO A 115 7.80 -10.06 11.85
N ASP A 116 8.84 -9.26 12.06
CA ASP A 116 9.24 -8.75 13.37
C ASP A 116 8.45 -7.50 13.79
N ASN A 117 8.00 -6.67 12.83
CA ASN A 117 7.31 -5.40 13.12
C ASN A 117 5.82 -5.37 12.74
N VAL A 118 5.32 -6.31 11.92
CA VAL A 118 3.94 -6.24 11.38
C VAL A 118 2.87 -6.28 12.47
N ALA A 119 3.08 -7.09 13.52
CA ALA A 119 2.14 -7.20 14.62
C ALA A 119 1.98 -5.86 15.36
N ARG A 120 3.10 -5.19 15.65
CA ARG A 120 3.12 -3.87 16.27
C ARG A 120 2.46 -2.83 15.37
N ALA A 121 2.76 -2.85 14.07
CA ALA A 121 2.17 -1.94 13.08
C ALA A 121 0.65 -2.04 13.04
N ILE A 122 0.12 -3.27 13.08
CA ILE A 122 -1.31 -3.54 13.13
C ILE A 122 -1.92 -3.03 14.44
N SER A 123 -1.32 -3.35 15.58
CA SER A 123 -1.86 -2.95 16.89
C SER A 123 -1.93 -1.43 17.06
N GLU A 124 -0.92 -0.71 16.59
CA GLU A 124 -0.83 0.75 16.72
C GLU A 124 -1.72 1.49 15.71
N VAL A 125 -1.68 1.11 14.42
CA VAL A 125 -2.38 1.84 13.34
C VAL A 125 -3.82 1.31 13.14
N ARG A 126 -4.04 0.02 13.44
CA ARG A 126 -5.26 -0.72 13.09
C ARG A 126 -5.67 -0.49 11.63
N PRO A 127 -4.79 -0.76 10.65
CA PRO A 127 -5.09 -0.54 9.24
C PRO A 127 -6.14 -1.54 8.75
N TYR A 128 -6.77 -1.26 7.62
CA TYR A 128 -7.69 -2.18 6.94
C TYR A 128 -6.95 -3.39 6.35
N ALA A 129 -5.74 -3.15 5.82
CA ALA A 129 -4.84 -4.18 5.31
C ALA A 129 -3.37 -3.78 5.50
N VAL A 130 -2.47 -4.75 5.37
CA VAL A 130 -1.02 -4.53 5.29
C VAL A 130 -0.50 -5.02 3.95
N ASP A 131 0.45 -4.30 3.37
CA ASP A 131 1.14 -4.65 2.13
C ASP A 131 2.64 -4.87 2.43
N VAL A 132 3.15 -6.03 2.04
CA VAL A 132 4.51 -6.49 2.39
C VAL A 132 5.27 -6.93 1.15
N GLY A 133 6.15 -6.04 0.68
CA GLY A 133 7.08 -6.30 -0.43
C GLY A 133 8.34 -7.05 0.01
N SER A 134 9.45 -6.33 0.14
CA SER A 134 10.78 -6.90 0.36
C SER A 134 11.05 -7.46 1.77
N GLY A 135 10.21 -7.16 2.76
CA GLY A 135 10.39 -7.68 4.13
C GLY A 135 10.22 -9.19 4.27
N VAL A 136 9.69 -9.85 3.24
CA VAL A 136 9.55 -11.31 3.13
C VAL A 136 10.39 -11.89 1.99
N GLU A 137 11.38 -11.16 1.51
CA GLU A 137 12.31 -11.64 0.48
C GLU A 137 13.58 -12.22 1.11
N SER A 138 14.14 -13.24 0.46
CA SER A 138 15.48 -13.79 0.75
C SER A 138 16.56 -12.99 0.03
N LYS A 139 16.24 -12.53 -1.19
CA LYS A 139 16.98 -11.59 -2.04
C LYS A 139 15.99 -10.89 -2.96
N GLU A 140 16.39 -9.79 -3.59
CA GLU A 140 15.50 -8.97 -4.43
C GLU A 140 14.70 -9.82 -5.43
N GLY A 141 13.37 -9.70 -5.38
CA GLY A 141 12.44 -10.43 -6.24
C GLY A 141 12.23 -11.90 -5.87
N LYS A 142 12.97 -12.47 -4.92
CA LYS A 142 12.80 -13.86 -4.46
C LYS A 142 12.19 -13.91 -3.06
N LYS A 143 10.90 -14.24 -3.00
CA LYS A 143 10.17 -14.47 -1.74
C LYS A 143 10.78 -15.62 -0.93
N ASP A 144 10.75 -15.49 0.38
CA ASP A 144 11.17 -16.48 1.36
C ASP A 144 9.93 -17.08 2.04
N TYR A 145 9.72 -18.38 1.84
CA TYR A 145 8.54 -19.06 2.37
C TYR A 145 8.47 -19.05 3.90
N GLY A 146 9.60 -19.18 4.59
CA GLY A 146 9.64 -19.15 6.06
C GLY A 146 9.28 -17.76 6.60
N LYS A 147 9.75 -16.69 5.94
CA LYS A 147 9.34 -15.32 6.29
C LYS A 147 7.86 -15.08 6.01
N LEU A 148 7.33 -15.57 4.89
CA LEU A 148 5.90 -15.47 4.56
C LEU A 148 5.02 -16.17 5.61
N GLU A 149 5.36 -17.41 5.97
CA GLU A 149 4.63 -18.17 6.99
C GLU A 149 4.64 -17.43 8.33
N ARG A 150 5.82 -16.96 8.75
CA ARG A 150 5.96 -16.18 9.99
C ARG A 150 5.15 -14.89 9.92
N LEU A 151 5.15 -14.17 8.80
CA LEU A 151 4.36 -12.96 8.60
C LEU A 151 2.87 -13.25 8.80
N VAL A 152 2.33 -14.25 8.09
CA VAL A 152 0.91 -14.61 8.16
C VAL A 152 0.51 -15.02 9.57
N LYS A 153 1.37 -15.79 10.27
CA LYS A 153 1.15 -16.17 11.67
C LYS A 153 1.09 -14.94 12.59
N MET A 154 1.96 -13.96 12.39
CA MET A 154 1.97 -12.74 13.19
C MET A 154 0.74 -11.87 12.92
N VAL A 155 0.33 -11.72 11.65
CA VAL A 155 -0.89 -10.98 11.27
C VAL A 155 -2.14 -11.61 11.88
N ARG A 156 -2.29 -12.94 11.81
CA ARG A 156 -3.45 -13.67 12.36
C ARG A 156 -3.54 -13.61 13.88
N LYS A 157 -2.42 -13.42 14.59
CA LYS A 157 -2.42 -13.31 16.05
C LYS A 157 -2.99 -11.98 16.56
N VAL A 158 -2.97 -10.93 15.75
CA VAL A 158 -3.32 -9.57 16.19
C VAL A 158 -4.58 -8.98 15.54
N GLY A 159 -5.19 -9.65 14.55
CA GLY A 159 -6.33 -9.12 13.78
C GLY A 159 -7.53 -10.05 13.70
#